data_AF-A0A2W6ZRK1-F1
#
_entry.id   AF-A0A2W6ZRK1-F1
#
_cell.length_a   1.000
_cell.length_b   1.000
_cell.length_c   1.000
_cell.angle_alpha   90.00
_cell.angle_beta   90.00
_cell.angle_gamma   90.00
#
_symmetry.space_group_name_H-M   'P 1'
#
loop_
_entity.id
_entity.type
_entity.pdbx_description
1 polymer ?
#
loop_
_entity_poly.entity_id
_entity_poly.type
_entity_poly.pdbx_seq_one_letter_code
_entity_poly.pdbx_strand_id
1 'polypeptide(L)' 'GRFIGGIAKITGGGGGGRPNLAQAGGRDASKLPEALESAKAQLLEALG' A
#
# COMPACT_ATOMS: atom_id res chain seq x y z
N GLY A 1 -8.06 5.17 -1.17
CA GLY A 1 -7.66 4.48 -2.41
C GLY A 1 -6.22 4.75 -2.83
N ARG A 2 -5.88 6.00 -3.17
CA ARG A 2 -4.58 6.38 -3.77
C ARG A 2 -3.34 5.90 -2.99
N PHE A 3 -3.33 6.09 -1.68
CA PHE A 3 -2.21 5.67 -0.81
C PHE A 3 -1.95 4.16 -0.94
N ILE A 4 -2.92 3.33 -0.55
CA ILE A 4 -2.82 1.88 -0.60
C ILE A 4 -2.61 1.33 -2.03
N GLY A 5 -3.15 1.99 -3.06
CA GLY A 5 -2.90 1.64 -4.46
C GLY A 5 -1.45 1.90 -4.91
N GLY A 6 -0.76 2.88 -4.32
CA GLY A 6 0.68 3.10 -4.53
C GLY A 6 1.52 1.97 -3.94
N ILE A 7 1.22 1.60 -2.69
CA ILE A 7 1.87 0.48 -1.98
C ILE A 7 1.71 -0.84 -2.73
N ALA A 8 0.52 -1.11 -3.28
CA ALA A 8 0.21 -2.32 -4.03
C ALA A 8 1.11 -2.58 -5.24
N LYS A 9 1.72 -1.53 -5.82
CA LYS A 9 2.61 -1.67 -6.96
C LYS A 9 3.90 -2.41 -6.61
N ILE A 10 4.34 -2.33 -5.35
CA ILE A 10 5.53 -3.04 -4.84
C ILE A 10 5.34 -4.55 -5.00
N THR A 11 4.14 -5.05 -4.69
CA THR A 11 3.75 -6.46 -4.86
C THR A 11 3.20 -6.77 -6.26
N GLY A 12 3.37 -5.87 -7.23
CA GLY A 12 2.93 -6.07 -8.61
C GLY A 12 1.40 -6.09 -8.80
N GLY A 13 0.65 -5.42 -7.94
CA GLY A 13 -0.81 -5.32 -8.07
C GLY A 13 -1.35 -3.90 -7.96
N GLY A 14 -2.57 -3.79 -7.45
CA GLY A 14 -3.33 -2.56 -7.43
C GLY A 14 -4.39 -2.55 -6.33
N GLY A 15 -5.01 -1.40 -6.13
CA GLY A 15 -6.05 -1.25 -5.13
C GLY A 15 -6.81 0.06 -5.24
N GLY A 16 -7.89 0.14 -4.48
CA GLY A 16 -8.88 1.21 -4.57
C GLY A 16 -9.79 1.27 -3.36
N GLY A 17 -10.72 2.21 -3.40
CA GLY A 17 -11.68 2.44 -2.31
C GLY A 17 -11.75 3.90 -1.91
N ARG A 18 -12.69 4.18 -1.01
CA ARG A 18 -13.02 5.52 -0.51
C ARG A 18 -11.85 6.12 0.30
N PRO A 19 -11.89 7.42 0.62
CA PRO A 19 -10.88 8.04 1.47
C PRO A 19 -10.72 7.36 2.83
N ASN A 20 -11.84 6.99 3.46
CA ASN A 20 -11.84 6.42 4.82
C ASN A 20 -11.67 4.90 4.84
N LEU A 21 -11.82 4.23 3.69
CA LEU A 21 -11.67 2.77 3.59
C LEU A 21 -11.18 2.40 2.19
N ALA A 22 -10.02 1.76 2.11
CA ALA A 22 -9.44 1.28 0.87
C ALA A 22 -8.71 -0.04 1.08
N GLN A 23 -8.59 -0.81 0.01
CA GLN A 23 -7.95 -2.12 0.00
C GLN A 23 -7.13 -2.30 -1.28
N ALA A 24 -6.06 -3.09 -1.20
CA ALA A 24 -5.24 -3.50 -2.33
C ALA A 24 -4.81 -4.96 -2.22
N GLY A 25 -4.30 -5.50 -3.33
CA GLY A 25 -3.62 -6.79 -3.39
C GLY A 25 -2.52 -6.81 -4.45
N GLY A 26 -1.69 -7.85 -4.42
CA GLY A 26 -0.54 -8.04 -5.30
C GLY A 26 -0.38 -9.48 -5.76
N ARG A 27 0.40 -9.67 -6.83
CA ARG A 27 0.70 -11.00 -7.39
C ARG A 27 1.96 -11.61 -6.77
N ASP A 28 2.88 -10.77 -6.32
CA ASP A 28 4.13 -11.19 -5.70
C ASP A 28 4.01 -11.13 -4.17
N ALA A 29 3.67 -12.26 -3.56
CA ALA A 29 3.55 -12.40 -2.12
C ALA A 29 4.90 -12.23 -1.39
N SER A 30 6.02 -12.49 -2.08
CA SER A 30 7.35 -12.39 -1.46
C SER A 30 7.73 -10.95 -1.10
N LYS A 31 7.12 -9.97 -1.78
CA LYS A 31 7.31 -8.54 -1.54
C LYS A 31 6.36 -7.93 -0.53
N LEU A 32 5.46 -8.73 0.07
CA LEU A 32 4.53 -8.23 1.09
C LEU A 32 5.25 -7.56 2.27
N PRO A 33 6.35 -8.10 2.83
CA PRO A 33 7.08 -7.45 3.92
C PRO A 33 7.60 -6.05 3.52
N GLU A 34 8.20 -5.93 2.34
CA GLU A 34 8.70 -4.65 1.80
C GLU A 34 7.56 -3.62 1.65
N ALA A 35 6.41 -4.06 1.13
CA ALA A 35 5.25 -3.20 0.96
C ALA A 35 4.70 -2.69 2.30
N LEU A 36 4.68 -3.54 3.33
CA LEU A 36 4.23 -3.15 4.68
C LEU A 36 5.19 -2.14 5.32
N GLU A 37 6.50 -2.34 5.21
CA GLU A 37 7.50 -1.39 5.72
C GLU A 37 7.40 -0.04 5.00
N SER A 38 7.28 -0.04 3.67
CA SER A 38 7.10 1.18 2.88
C SER A 38 5.82 1.93 3.27
N ALA A 39 4.71 1.19 3.47
CA ALA A 39 3.44 1.78 3.88
C ALA A 39 3.55 2.44 5.27
N LYS A 40 4.20 1.77 6.23
CA LYS A 40 4.41 2.31 7.57
C LYS A 40 5.25 3.59 7.52
N ALA A 41 6.36 3.60 6.77
CA ALA A 41 7.23 4.76 6.65
C ALA A 41 6.50 5.97 6.06
N GLN A 42 5.79 5.80 4.94
CA GLN A 42 5.03 6.88 4.30
C GLN A 42 3.87 7.37 5.18
N LEU A 43 3.22 6.48 5.93
CA LEU A 43 2.14 6.86 6.84
C LEU A 43 2.67 7.73 7.99
N LEU A 44 3.82 7.37 8.57
CA LEU A 44 4.46 8.17 9.61
C LEU A 44 4.87 9.55 9.08
N GLU A 45 5.44 9.62 7.87
CA GLU A 45 5.78 10.88 7.21
C GLU A 45 4.55 11.78 6.99
N ALA A 46 3.42 11.19 6.57
CA ALA A 46 2.18 11.94 6.32
C ALA A 46 1.44 12.39 7.60
N LEU A 47 1.78 11.82 8.75
CA LEU A 47 1.21 12.17 10.05
C LEU A 47 2.10 13.13 10.86
N GLY A 48 3.34 13.38 10.39
CA GLY A 48 4.20 14.47 10.87
C GLY A 48 3.79 15.83 10.31
#